data_AF-A0A660XPA2-F1
#
_entry.id   AF-A0A660XPA2-F1
#
_cell.length_a   1.000
_cell.length_b   1.000
_cell.length_c   1.000
_cell.angle_alpha   90.00
_cell.angle_beta   90.00
_cell.angle_gamma   90.00
#
_symmetry.space_group_name_H-M   'P 1'
#
loop_
_entity.id
_entity.type
_entity.pdbx_description
1 polymer ?
#
loop_
_entity_poly.entity_id
_entity_poly.type
_entity_poly.pdbx_seq_one_letter_code
_entity_poly.pdbx_strand_id
1 'polypeptide(L)'
;MRGIKVKTIKVLLIFCLTVVLSTNAIAQFVDVTVEISSERMPEKERNDLKILEQILPSYFENYDWIDNKYGIQIPFSIRFFPQSVNTSGFERVFTSQVFISNKSGDQRFLEKTFKFVYNTNDPVMHTDMPHSLTSTLDFYAWMLIAGELDTYEPLGGNTAYEKARDIATRAQMSERPHGFKGRLKELDEILRIRDYRLFKYHYWSIVDMIDQKETKQIPKAIDKALKSLDDVFAQNTRERHTHIFLDVHAREFAEILRDFGNKKQRKMLIELDPDNKNVYEKIFKK
;
A
#
# COMPACT_ATOMS: atom_id res chain seq x y z
N MET A 1 -11.44 -43.51 -42.25
CA MET A 1 -11.72 -42.06 -42.08
C MET A 1 -12.41 -41.63 -40.77
N ARG A 2 -12.91 -42.53 -39.90
CA ARG A 2 -13.56 -42.15 -38.62
C ARG A 2 -12.60 -41.82 -37.46
N GLY A 3 -11.36 -42.32 -37.46
CA GLY A 3 -10.40 -42.11 -36.37
C GLY A 3 -9.69 -40.74 -36.35
N ILE A 4 -9.64 -40.03 -37.49
CA ILE A 4 -8.97 -38.72 -37.59
C ILE A 4 -9.85 -37.63 -36.96
N LYS A 5 -11.16 -37.64 -37.23
CA LYS A 5 -12.11 -36.64 -36.68
C LYS A 5 -12.17 -36.64 -35.14
N VAL A 6 -12.07 -37.81 -34.50
CA VAL A 6 -12.12 -37.92 -33.02
C VAL A 6 -10.86 -37.37 -32.37
N LYS A 7 -9.68 -37.54 -33.00
CA LYS A 7 -8.43 -36.92 -32.53
C LYS A 7 -8.47 -35.40 -32.67
N THR A 8 -8.98 -34.87 -33.78
CA THR A 8 -9.12 -33.42 -33.98
C THR A 8 -10.09 -32.80 -32.98
N ILE A 9 -11.22 -33.46 -32.68
CA ILE A 9 -12.19 -32.99 -31.68
C ILE A 9 -11.57 -32.98 -30.27
N LYS A 10 -10.81 -34.02 -29.88
CA LYS A 10 -10.13 -34.05 -28.57
C LYS A 10 -9.06 -32.95 -28.45
N VAL A 11 -8.29 -32.69 -29.50
CA VAL A 11 -7.29 -31.60 -29.52
C VAL A 11 -7.98 -30.23 -29.43
N LEU A 12 -9.11 -30.03 -30.13
CA LEU A 12 -9.90 -28.80 -30.05
C LEU A 12 -10.49 -28.58 -28.65
N LEU A 13 -10.94 -29.66 -27.98
CA LEU A 13 -11.50 -29.61 -26.62
C LEU A 13 -10.43 -29.31 -25.57
N ILE A 14 -9.22 -29.86 -25.71
CA ILE A 14 -8.07 -29.56 -24.85
C ILE A 14 -7.64 -28.10 -25.06
N PHE A 15 -7.58 -27.62 -26.30
CA PHE A 15 -7.26 -26.22 -26.62
C PHE A 15 -8.30 -25.24 -26.05
N CYS A 16 -9.60 -25.59 -26.15
CA CYS A 16 -10.67 -24.78 -25.59
C CYS A 16 -10.67 -24.79 -24.04
N LEU A 17 -10.27 -25.90 -23.41
CA LEU A 17 -10.14 -25.99 -21.95
C LEU A 17 -8.93 -25.19 -21.43
N THR A 18 -7.84 -25.11 -22.20
CA THR A 18 -6.68 -24.26 -21.86
C THR A 18 -6.95 -22.77 -22.03
N VAL A 19 -7.83 -22.38 -22.97
CA VAL A 19 -8.21 -20.96 -23.18
C VAL A 19 -9.19 -20.46 -22.11
N VAL A 20 -9.99 -21.34 -21.49
CA VAL A 20 -10.90 -20.96 -20.39
C VAL A 20 -10.17 -20.85 -19.03
N LEU A 21 -8.93 -21.34 -18.95
CA LEU A 21 -8.06 -21.20 -17.77
C LEU A 21 -7.15 -19.96 -17.81
N SER A 22 -7.31 -19.07 -18.78
CA SER A 22 -6.77 -17.71 -18.65
C SER A 22 -7.63 -16.96 -17.63
N THR A 23 -7.43 -17.26 -16.35
CA THR A 23 -7.78 -16.33 -15.29
C THR A 23 -7.09 -15.03 -15.65
N ASN A 24 -7.86 -13.98 -15.91
CA ASN A 24 -7.30 -12.65 -16.04
C ASN A 24 -6.53 -12.42 -14.74
N ALA A 25 -5.20 -12.51 -14.80
CA ALA A 25 -4.35 -12.03 -13.74
C ALA A 25 -4.57 -10.52 -13.73
N ILE A 26 -5.55 -10.09 -12.94
CA ILE A 26 -5.72 -8.68 -12.64
C ILE A 26 -4.49 -8.34 -11.81
N ALA A 27 -3.62 -7.53 -12.40
CA ALA A 27 -2.50 -6.93 -11.69
C ALA A 27 -3.01 -6.36 -10.37
N GLN A 28 -2.29 -6.63 -9.28
CA GLN A 28 -2.75 -6.19 -7.96
C GLN A 28 -2.61 -4.69 -7.79
N PHE A 29 -1.56 -4.10 -8.37
CA PHE A 29 -1.51 -2.67 -8.57
C PHE A 29 -2.21 -2.30 -9.87
N VAL A 30 -3.08 -1.30 -9.77
CA VAL A 30 -3.83 -0.72 -10.89
C VAL A 30 -3.76 0.79 -10.76
N ASP A 31 -3.89 1.54 -11.85
CA ASP A 31 -3.89 3.02 -11.84
C ASP A 31 -2.66 3.63 -11.13
N VAL A 32 -1.46 3.05 -11.34
CA VAL A 32 -0.24 3.52 -10.70
C VAL A 32 0.19 4.85 -11.33
N THR A 33 0.20 5.92 -10.52
CA THR A 33 0.60 7.25 -11.00
C THR A 33 1.99 7.62 -10.48
N VAL A 34 2.92 7.91 -11.39
CA VAL A 34 4.25 8.41 -11.06
C VAL A 34 4.40 9.84 -11.54
N GLU A 35 4.87 10.73 -10.67
CA GLU A 35 5.17 12.13 -10.99
C GLU A 35 6.56 12.48 -10.49
N ILE A 36 7.41 13.05 -11.35
CA ILE A 36 8.78 13.47 -11.02
C ILE A 36 8.93 14.96 -11.34
N SER A 37 8.81 15.79 -10.29
CA SER A 37 8.97 17.24 -10.36
C SER A 37 10.46 17.63 -10.56
N SER A 38 10.94 17.43 -11.78
CA SER A 38 12.35 17.58 -12.16
C SER A 38 12.69 18.98 -12.68
N GLU A 39 11.80 19.97 -12.59
CA GLU A 39 11.97 21.30 -13.18
C GLU A 39 13.24 22.02 -12.68
N ARG A 40 13.68 21.69 -11.47
CA ARG A 40 14.89 22.25 -10.84
C ARG A 40 16.19 21.53 -11.22
N MET A 41 16.10 20.42 -11.95
CA MET A 41 17.25 19.63 -12.39
C MET A 41 17.82 20.18 -13.71
N PRO A 42 19.11 19.97 -14.01
CA PRO A 42 19.67 20.31 -15.31
C PRO A 42 19.03 19.50 -16.44
N GLU A 43 19.11 20.01 -17.67
CA GLU A 43 18.34 19.50 -18.81
C GLU A 43 18.56 18.01 -19.10
N LYS A 44 19.81 17.55 -19.02
CA LYS A 44 20.16 16.15 -19.22
C LYS A 44 19.43 15.26 -18.20
N GLU A 45 19.56 15.57 -16.92
CA GLU A 45 18.92 14.85 -15.82
C GLU A 45 17.39 14.88 -15.93
N ARG A 46 16.80 15.98 -16.38
CA ARG A 46 15.34 16.06 -16.63
C ARG A 46 14.89 15.04 -17.66
N ASN A 47 15.63 14.90 -18.77
CA ASN A 47 15.29 13.93 -19.81
C ASN A 47 15.39 12.49 -19.29
N ASP A 48 16.43 12.18 -18.53
CA ASP A 48 16.59 10.86 -17.92
C ASP A 48 15.47 10.54 -16.94
N LEU A 49 15.15 11.49 -16.04
CA LEU A 49 14.08 11.33 -15.07
C LEU A 49 12.69 11.24 -15.71
N LYS A 50 12.46 11.90 -16.84
CA LYS A 50 11.21 11.77 -17.60
C LYS A 50 11.03 10.37 -18.16
N ILE A 51 12.12 9.71 -18.57
CA ILE A 51 12.07 8.30 -19.00
C ILE A 51 11.75 7.41 -17.79
N LEU A 52 12.38 7.67 -16.64
CA LEU A 52 12.06 6.96 -15.40
C LEU A 52 10.57 7.09 -15.02
N GLU A 53 10.02 8.31 -15.07
CA GLU A 53 8.60 8.59 -14.82
C GLU A 53 7.68 7.73 -15.69
N GLN A 54 8.03 7.53 -16.96
CA GLN A 54 7.22 6.76 -17.92
C GLN A 54 7.27 5.25 -17.70
N ILE A 55 8.39 4.70 -17.22
CA ILE A 55 8.55 3.25 -17.06
C ILE A 55 8.07 2.74 -15.70
N LEU A 56 8.07 3.58 -14.67
CA LEU A 56 7.73 3.15 -13.32
C LEU A 56 6.28 2.67 -13.13
N PRO A 57 5.24 3.22 -13.77
CA PRO A 57 3.89 2.65 -13.65
C PRO A 57 3.86 1.17 -14.07
N SER A 58 4.41 0.87 -15.24
CA SER A 58 4.49 -0.50 -15.77
C SER A 58 5.37 -1.42 -14.93
N TYR A 59 6.37 -0.90 -14.21
CA TYR A 59 7.17 -1.68 -13.28
C TYR A 59 6.30 -2.32 -12.18
N PHE A 60 5.33 -1.59 -11.64
CA PHE A 60 4.44 -2.10 -10.61
C PHE A 60 3.28 -2.92 -11.18
N GLU A 61 2.69 -2.45 -12.27
CA GLU A 61 1.46 -3.03 -12.86
C GLU A 61 1.73 -4.35 -13.61
N ASN A 62 2.92 -4.54 -14.19
CA ASN A 62 3.23 -5.75 -14.96
C ASN A 62 3.98 -6.81 -14.15
N TYR A 63 3.92 -6.75 -12.82
CA TYR A 63 4.53 -7.73 -11.93
C TYR A 63 3.46 -8.46 -11.11
N ASP A 64 3.61 -9.78 -11.00
CA ASP A 64 2.75 -10.62 -10.17
C ASP A 64 3.24 -10.59 -8.73
N TRP A 65 2.67 -9.70 -7.92
CA TRP A 65 3.07 -9.52 -6.53
C TRP A 65 2.54 -10.64 -5.65
N ILE A 66 1.25 -10.93 -5.73
CA ILE A 66 0.60 -11.96 -4.92
C ILE A 66 -0.37 -12.79 -5.75
N ASP A 67 -0.68 -13.99 -5.27
CA ASP A 67 -1.83 -14.75 -5.76
C ASP A 67 -3.13 -14.02 -5.37
N ASN A 68 -3.73 -13.31 -6.34
CA ASN A 68 -4.82 -12.38 -6.12
C ASN A 68 -6.19 -13.05 -5.98
N LYS A 69 -6.34 -13.93 -4.99
CA LYS A 69 -7.58 -14.69 -4.73
C LYS A 69 -8.77 -13.79 -4.41
N TYR A 70 -8.51 -12.63 -3.80
CA TYR A 70 -9.53 -11.69 -3.36
C TYR A 70 -9.88 -10.61 -4.39
N GLY A 71 -9.23 -10.60 -5.56
CA GLY A 71 -9.44 -9.57 -6.57
C GLY A 71 -9.01 -8.17 -6.09
N ILE A 72 -8.04 -8.10 -5.19
CA ILE A 72 -7.49 -6.87 -4.63
C ILE A 72 -6.92 -6.01 -5.75
N GLN A 73 -7.26 -4.73 -5.69
CA GLN A 73 -6.78 -3.69 -6.58
C GLN A 73 -6.27 -2.52 -5.74
N ILE A 74 -5.00 -2.18 -5.91
CA ILE A 74 -4.30 -1.19 -5.10
C ILE A 74 -3.89 -0.02 -6.00
N PRO A 75 -4.73 1.01 -6.12
CA PRO A 75 -4.32 2.28 -6.72
C PRO A 75 -3.44 3.07 -5.77
N PHE A 76 -2.29 3.54 -6.28
CA PHE A 76 -1.38 4.37 -5.53
C PHE A 76 -0.63 5.37 -6.42
N SER A 77 -0.02 6.35 -5.77
CA SER A 77 0.81 7.36 -6.40
C SER A 77 2.17 7.44 -5.73
N ILE A 78 3.19 7.75 -6.55
CA ILE A 78 4.54 8.06 -6.10
C ILE A 78 4.97 9.38 -6.71
N ARG A 79 5.39 10.31 -5.86
CA ARG A 79 5.85 11.63 -6.26
C ARG A 79 7.30 11.83 -5.84
N PHE A 80 8.14 12.13 -6.82
CA PHE A 80 9.55 12.44 -6.63
C PHE A 80 9.77 13.94 -6.70
N PHE A 81 10.60 14.44 -5.79
CA PHE A 81 11.13 15.80 -5.81
C PHE A 81 12.67 15.71 -5.84
N PRO A 82 13.28 15.47 -7.01
CA PRO A 82 14.73 15.42 -7.17
C PRO A 82 15.39 16.71 -6.70
N GLN A 83 16.49 16.59 -5.96
CA GLN A 83 17.20 17.72 -5.35
C GLN A 83 18.61 17.86 -5.92
N SER A 84 19.27 16.74 -6.21
CA SER A 84 20.63 16.74 -6.78
C SER A 84 20.95 15.42 -7.46
N VAL A 85 21.98 15.45 -8.30
CA VAL A 85 22.64 14.26 -8.84
C VAL A 85 24.13 14.37 -8.55
N ASN A 86 24.74 13.27 -8.12
CA ASN A 86 26.18 13.13 -8.01
C ASN A 86 26.65 12.05 -8.98
N THR A 87 27.69 12.34 -9.74
CA THR A 87 28.30 11.34 -10.64
C THR A 87 29.57 10.81 -9.98
N SER A 88 29.65 9.49 -9.80
CA SER A 88 30.83 8.80 -9.25
C SER A 88 31.23 7.70 -10.22
N GLY A 89 32.25 7.94 -11.03
CA GLY A 89 32.62 7.06 -12.13
C GLY A 89 31.50 6.98 -13.18
N PHE A 90 31.00 5.77 -13.45
CA PHE A 90 29.89 5.53 -14.38
C PHE A 90 28.51 5.60 -13.73
N GLU A 91 28.44 5.70 -12.39
CA GLU A 91 27.16 5.71 -11.68
C GLU A 91 26.67 7.14 -11.43
N ARG A 92 25.38 7.36 -11.70
CA ARG A 92 24.68 8.59 -11.36
C ARG A 92 23.74 8.34 -10.20
N VAL A 93 24.00 9.07 -9.11
CA VAL A 93 23.30 8.92 -7.84
C VAL A 93 22.41 10.13 -7.62
N PHE A 94 21.11 9.93 -7.78
CA PHE A 94 20.09 10.94 -7.52
C PHE A 94 19.79 11.00 -6.03
N THR A 95 19.60 12.21 -5.50
CA THR A 95 19.00 12.45 -4.19
C THR A 95 17.65 13.12 -4.40
N SER A 96 16.59 12.54 -3.86
CA SER A 96 15.21 13.01 -4.02
C SER A 96 14.48 12.95 -2.68
N GLN A 97 13.48 13.82 -2.51
CA GLN A 97 12.39 13.50 -1.59
C GLN A 97 11.37 12.66 -2.33
N VAL A 98 10.74 11.71 -1.64
CA VAL A 98 9.71 10.85 -2.23
C VAL A 98 8.51 10.76 -1.31
N PHE A 99 7.33 10.91 -1.89
CA PHE A 99 6.05 10.70 -1.21
C PHE A 99 5.27 9.60 -1.91
N ILE A 100 4.91 8.56 -1.17
CA ILE A 100 4.16 7.40 -1.67
C ILE A 100 2.84 7.36 -0.91
N SER A 101 1.74 7.19 -1.63
CA SER A 101 0.41 7.14 -1.00
C SER A 101 -0.53 6.27 -1.81
N ASN A 102 -1.31 5.43 -1.14
CA ASN A 102 -2.49 4.83 -1.77
C ASN A 102 -3.54 5.91 -2.12
N LYS A 103 -4.56 5.52 -2.89
CA LYS A 103 -5.63 6.42 -3.34
C LYS A 103 -6.40 7.08 -2.19
N SER A 104 -6.67 6.36 -1.10
CA SER A 104 -7.38 6.89 0.07
C SER A 104 -6.53 7.86 0.88
N GLY A 105 -5.20 7.73 0.84
CA GLY A 105 -4.27 8.59 1.58
C GLY A 105 -4.01 8.15 3.03
N ASP A 106 -4.63 7.06 3.46
CA ASP A 106 -4.48 6.48 4.80
C ASP A 106 -3.20 5.64 4.94
N GLN A 107 -2.67 5.13 3.83
CA GLN A 107 -1.33 4.55 3.74
C GLN A 107 -0.41 5.51 3.01
N ARG A 108 0.47 6.19 3.75
CA ARG A 108 1.41 7.17 3.19
C ARG A 108 2.80 7.15 3.82
N PHE A 109 3.81 7.17 2.96
CA PHE A 109 5.22 7.10 3.30
C PHE A 109 5.96 8.34 2.77
N LEU A 110 6.83 8.90 3.61
CA LEU A 110 7.63 10.08 3.26
C LEU A 110 9.12 9.78 3.47
N GLU A 111 9.84 9.71 2.36
CA GLU A 111 11.29 9.61 2.34
C GLU A 111 11.88 11.01 2.16
N LYS A 112 12.45 11.54 3.26
CA LYS A 112 13.09 12.86 3.25
C LYS A 112 14.39 12.89 2.43
N THR A 113 15.06 11.74 2.34
CA THR A 113 16.33 11.60 1.63
C THR A 113 16.41 10.23 0.97
N PHE A 114 15.85 10.13 -0.23
CA PHE A 114 15.99 8.94 -1.06
C PHE A 114 17.21 9.09 -1.97
N LYS A 115 18.22 8.21 -1.81
CA LYS A 115 19.39 8.15 -2.67
C LYS A 115 19.35 6.91 -3.53
N PHE A 116 19.34 7.08 -4.84
CA PHE A 116 19.25 5.96 -5.78
C PHE A 116 20.15 6.13 -7.00
N VAL A 117 20.68 5.00 -7.47
CA VAL A 117 21.41 4.90 -8.73
C VAL A 117 20.40 4.77 -9.86
N TYR A 118 20.60 5.55 -10.92
CA TYR A 118 19.81 5.42 -12.14
C TYR A 118 20.60 5.92 -13.35
N ASN A 119 20.69 5.08 -14.37
CA ASN A 119 21.09 5.49 -15.71
C ASN A 119 20.02 5.04 -16.70
N THR A 120 19.80 5.85 -17.74
CA THR A 120 18.74 5.66 -18.73
C THR A 120 18.85 4.35 -19.52
N ASN A 121 20.07 3.81 -19.63
CA ASN A 121 20.34 2.55 -20.33
C ASN A 121 20.22 1.32 -19.42
N ASP A 122 20.09 1.51 -18.11
CA ASP A 122 20.01 0.41 -17.16
C ASP A 122 18.56 -0.07 -17.07
N PRO A 123 18.29 -1.38 -17.21
CA PRO A 123 16.94 -1.90 -17.11
C PRO A 123 16.41 -1.74 -15.67
N VAL A 124 15.20 -1.19 -15.55
CA VAL A 124 14.46 -1.15 -14.28
C VAL A 124 13.56 -2.39 -14.23
N MET A 125 14.00 -3.41 -13.51
CA MET A 125 13.33 -4.70 -13.43
C MET A 125 13.49 -5.34 -12.03
N HIS A 126 12.54 -6.20 -11.69
CA HIS A 126 12.62 -6.99 -10.46
C HIS A 126 13.76 -8.00 -10.54
N THR A 127 14.64 -7.98 -9.56
CA THR A 127 15.73 -8.95 -9.43
C THR A 127 15.98 -9.26 -7.96
N ASP A 128 16.62 -10.39 -7.68
CA ASP A 128 17.08 -10.72 -6.33
C ASP A 128 18.34 -9.95 -5.89
N MET A 129 19.01 -9.28 -6.81
CA MET A 129 20.18 -8.48 -6.48
C MET A 129 19.73 -7.15 -5.87
N PRO A 130 20.26 -6.76 -4.69
CA PRO A 130 19.90 -5.49 -4.10
C PRO A 130 20.30 -4.32 -4.97
N HIS A 131 19.36 -3.41 -5.21
CA HIS A 131 19.58 -2.21 -5.99
C HIS A 131 18.82 -1.04 -5.38
N SER A 132 19.51 0.10 -5.24
CA SER A 132 19.00 1.25 -4.46
C SER A 132 17.63 1.77 -4.90
N LEU A 133 17.34 1.77 -6.21
CA LEU A 133 16.05 2.18 -6.74
C LEU A 133 14.99 1.08 -6.54
N THR A 134 15.15 -0.04 -7.23
CA THR A 134 14.14 -1.11 -7.32
C THR A 134 13.88 -1.79 -5.98
N SER A 135 14.90 -2.04 -5.14
CA SER A 135 14.67 -2.58 -3.79
C SER A 135 13.90 -1.62 -2.89
N THR A 136 14.02 -0.30 -3.09
CA THR A 136 13.20 0.67 -2.36
C THR A 136 11.76 0.66 -2.85
N LEU A 137 11.55 0.61 -4.17
CA LEU A 137 10.22 0.54 -4.77
C LEU A 137 9.51 -0.75 -4.35
N ASP A 138 10.20 -1.89 -4.40
CA ASP A 138 9.65 -3.19 -4.00
C ASP A 138 9.32 -3.22 -2.51
N PHE A 139 10.16 -2.62 -1.66
CA PHE A 139 9.86 -2.46 -0.24
C PHE A 139 8.51 -1.77 -0.04
N TYR A 140 8.27 -0.61 -0.66
CA TYR A 140 7.02 0.13 -0.47
C TYR A 140 5.81 -0.52 -1.13
N ALA A 141 6.00 -1.21 -2.27
CA ALA A 141 4.95 -2.03 -2.84
C ALA A 141 4.49 -3.11 -1.85
N TRP A 142 5.42 -3.84 -1.23
CA TRP A 142 5.08 -4.83 -0.22
C TRP A 142 4.46 -4.23 1.05
N MET A 143 4.88 -3.03 1.45
CA MET A 143 4.24 -2.30 2.57
C MET A 143 2.78 -1.94 2.25
N LEU A 144 2.50 -1.45 1.04
CA LEU A 144 1.14 -1.13 0.59
C LEU A 144 0.26 -2.39 0.51
N ILE A 145 0.79 -3.48 -0.07
CA ILE A 145 0.10 -4.77 -0.15
C ILE A 145 -0.22 -5.29 1.25
N ALA A 146 0.75 -5.23 2.17
CA ALA A 146 0.55 -5.73 3.52
C ALA A 146 -0.54 -4.94 4.27
N GLY A 147 -0.51 -3.61 4.15
CA GLY A 147 -1.54 -2.77 4.75
C GLY A 147 -2.91 -2.96 4.11
N GLU A 148 -2.99 -3.31 2.84
CA GLU A 148 -4.24 -3.67 2.16
C GLU A 148 -4.76 -5.04 2.63
N LEU A 149 -3.91 -6.07 2.69
CA LEU A 149 -4.32 -7.41 3.16
C LEU A 149 -4.83 -7.40 4.60
N ASP A 150 -4.34 -6.48 5.44
CA ASP A 150 -4.85 -6.26 6.80
C ASP A 150 -6.30 -5.78 6.86
N THR A 151 -6.89 -5.29 5.76
CA THR A 151 -8.31 -4.89 5.73
C THR A 151 -9.24 -6.09 5.49
N TYR A 152 -8.75 -7.15 4.83
CA TYR A 152 -9.51 -8.34 4.47
C TYR A 152 -9.47 -9.41 5.56
N GLU A 153 -8.32 -9.59 6.20
CA GLU A 153 -8.14 -10.57 7.27
C GLU A 153 -7.41 -9.96 8.47
N PRO A 154 -7.72 -10.37 9.71
CA PRO A 154 -7.00 -9.90 10.89
C PRO A 154 -5.50 -10.24 10.77
N LEU A 155 -4.67 -9.20 10.61
CA LEU A 155 -3.22 -9.32 10.41
C LEU A 155 -2.81 -10.08 9.13
N GLY A 156 -3.67 -10.08 8.11
CA GLY A 156 -3.44 -10.77 6.84
C GLY A 156 -2.17 -10.35 6.11
N GLY A 157 -1.69 -9.12 6.37
CA GLY A 157 -0.47 -8.58 5.76
C GLY A 157 0.85 -9.19 6.22
N ASN A 158 0.87 -10.08 7.22
CA ASN A 158 2.13 -10.59 7.81
C ASN A 158 3.12 -11.13 6.77
N THR A 159 2.64 -11.96 5.83
CA THR A 159 3.52 -12.51 4.79
C THR A 159 4.11 -11.44 3.88
N ALA A 160 3.33 -10.40 3.54
CA ALA A 160 3.80 -9.27 2.74
C ALA A 160 4.79 -8.38 3.51
N TYR A 161 4.57 -8.14 4.81
CA TYR A 161 5.55 -7.45 5.65
C TYR A 161 6.87 -8.22 5.74
N GLU A 162 6.85 -9.56 5.84
CA GLU A 162 8.09 -10.35 5.81
C GLU A 162 8.84 -10.21 4.47
N LYS A 163 8.13 -10.17 3.34
CA LYS A 163 8.75 -9.86 2.04
C LYS A 163 9.42 -8.48 2.03
N ALA A 164 8.75 -7.46 2.56
CA ALA A 164 9.34 -6.12 2.71
C ALA A 164 10.59 -6.15 3.60
N ARG A 165 10.54 -6.87 4.74
CA ARG A 165 11.67 -7.04 5.65
C ARG A 165 12.86 -7.71 4.96
N ASP A 166 12.63 -8.79 4.21
CA ASP A 166 13.67 -9.52 3.49
C ASP A 166 14.40 -8.63 2.47
N ILE A 167 13.63 -7.84 1.70
CA ILE A 167 14.18 -6.89 0.72
C ILE A 167 15.04 -5.84 1.43
N ALA A 168 14.50 -5.21 2.47
CA ALA A 168 15.21 -4.15 3.18
C ALA A 168 16.47 -4.68 3.89
N THR A 169 16.42 -5.89 4.44
CA THR A 169 17.56 -6.54 5.10
C THR A 169 18.68 -6.87 4.12
N ARG A 170 18.36 -7.46 2.95
CA ARG A 170 19.34 -7.70 1.88
C ARG A 170 19.95 -6.39 1.39
N ALA A 171 19.13 -5.37 1.16
CA ALA A 171 19.61 -4.09 0.66
C ALA A 171 20.42 -3.28 1.67
N GLN A 172 20.17 -3.46 2.97
CA GLN A 172 21.01 -2.91 4.03
C GLN A 172 22.44 -3.47 4.02
N MET A 173 22.64 -4.69 3.51
CA MET A 173 23.97 -5.31 3.36
C MET A 173 24.64 -5.00 2.01
N SER A 174 23.98 -4.26 1.13
CA SER A 174 24.50 -3.90 -0.20
C SER A 174 25.49 -2.74 -0.16
N GLU A 175 26.12 -2.45 -1.30
CA GLU A 175 27.01 -1.29 -1.47
C GLU A 175 26.29 0.05 -1.27
N ARG A 176 24.97 0.09 -1.47
CA ARG A 176 24.14 1.30 -1.37
C ARG A 176 23.04 1.15 -0.30
N PRO A 177 23.38 1.07 0.99
CA PRO A 177 22.42 0.73 2.05
C PRO A 177 21.59 1.92 2.56
N HIS A 178 21.69 3.08 1.91
CA HIS A 178 21.09 4.32 2.41
C HIS A 178 19.57 4.21 2.57
N GLY A 179 19.06 4.64 3.72
CA GLY A 179 17.63 4.62 4.04
C GLY A 179 17.08 3.27 4.56
N PHE A 180 17.70 2.13 4.25
CA PHE A 180 17.13 0.81 4.60
C PHE A 180 17.02 0.55 6.11
N LYS A 181 17.93 1.11 6.93
CA LYS A 181 17.78 1.08 8.40
C LYS A 181 16.53 1.83 8.87
N GLY A 182 16.20 2.95 8.22
CA GLY A 182 14.99 3.73 8.52
C GLY A 182 13.72 2.99 8.08
N ARG A 183 13.75 2.39 6.89
CA ARG A 183 12.65 1.56 6.35
C ARG A 183 12.34 0.35 7.23
N LEU A 184 13.35 -0.37 7.69
CA LEU A 184 13.18 -1.47 8.66
C LEU A 184 12.55 -0.98 9.97
N LYS A 185 12.97 0.20 10.46
CA LYS A 185 12.38 0.80 11.66
C LYS A 185 10.90 1.17 11.46
N GLU A 186 10.53 1.76 10.32
CA GLU A 186 9.13 2.08 9.99
C GLU A 186 8.27 0.81 9.92
N LEU A 187 8.79 -0.26 9.29
CA LEU A 187 8.15 -1.57 9.26
C LEU A 187 7.96 -2.14 10.68
N ASP A 188 9.01 -2.12 11.51
CA ASP A 188 8.95 -2.60 12.89
C ASP A 188 7.94 -1.82 13.74
N GLU A 189 7.83 -0.50 13.52
CA GLU A 189 6.85 0.35 14.19
C GLU A 189 5.41 -0.10 13.85
N ILE A 190 5.10 -0.33 12.57
CA ILE A 190 3.78 -0.82 12.13
C ILE A 190 3.48 -2.21 12.71
N LEU A 191 4.44 -3.14 12.66
CA LEU A 191 4.23 -4.49 13.17
C LEU A 191 4.06 -4.54 14.69
N ARG A 192 4.75 -3.66 15.43
CA ARG A 192 4.63 -3.57 16.89
C ARG A 192 3.24 -3.11 17.32
N ILE A 193 2.59 -2.25 16.53
CA ILE A 193 1.28 -1.69 16.85
C ILE A 193 0.19 -2.58 16.23
N ARG A 194 0.10 -3.79 16.76
CA ARG A 194 -0.85 -4.82 16.32
C ARG A 194 -2.30 -4.31 16.33
N ASP A 195 -2.65 -3.51 17.33
CA ASP A 195 -4.02 -3.03 17.51
C ASP A 195 -4.42 -1.98 16.46
N TYR A 196 -3.48 -1.27 15.85
CA TYR A 196 -3.77 -0.38 14.71
C TYR A 196 -4.22 -1.22 13.50
N ARG A 197 -3.51 -2.32 13.22
CA ARG A 197 -3.86 -3.24 12.14
C ARG A 197 -5.23 -3.90 12.38
N LEU A 198 -5.53 -4.26 13.62
CA LEU A 198 -6.87 -4.78 13.99
C LEU A 198 -7.96 -3.72 13.91
N PHE A 199 -7.70 -2.48 14.33
CA PHE A 199 -8.63 -1.38 14.18
C PHE A 199 -8.99 -1.18 12.71
N LYS A 200 -7.98 -1.15 11.83
CA LYS A 200 -8.18 -1.04 10.38
C LYS A 200 -9.03 -2.19 9.83
N TYR A 201 -8.75 -3.43 10.22
CA TYR A 201 -9.57 -4.60 9.89
C TYR A 201 -11.04 -4.42 10.34
N HIS A 202 -11.25 -4.04 11.61
CA HIS A 202 -12.60 -3.86 12.14
C HIS A 202 -13.37 -2.74 11.46
N TYR A 203 -12.70 -1.64 11.10
CA TYR A 203 -13.29 -0.56 10.33
C TYR A 203 -13.79 -1.05 8.97
N TRP A 204 -12.92 -1.68 8.17
CA TRP A 204 -13.30 -2.15 6.82
C TRP A 204 -14.31 -3.30 6.86
N SER A 205 -14.27 -4.14 7.90
CA SER A 205 -15.31 -5.15 8.12
C SER A 205 -16.69 -4.53 8.40
N ILE A 206 -16.76 -3.35 9.03
CA ILE A 206 -18.03 -2.62 9.19
C ILE A 206 -18.52 -2.10 7.83
N VAL A 207 -17.63 -1.53 7.02
CA VAL A 207 -17.95 -1.04 5.67
C VAL A 207 -18.51 -2.19 4.81
N ASP A 208 -17.85 -3.33 4.81
CA ASP A 208 -18.30 -4.53 4.10
C ASP A 208 -19.68 -5.04 4.59
N MET A 209 -19.93 -5.05 5.92
CA MET A 209 -21.25 -5.37 6.47
C MET A 209 -22.34 -4.40 6.01
N ILE A 210 -22.02 -3.11 5.84
CA ILE A 210 -22.96 -2.11 5.33
C ILE A 210 -23.30 -2.40 3.87
N ASP A 211 -22.29 -2.67 3.04
CA ASP A 211 -22.46 -2.98 1.62
C ASP A 211 -23.28 -4.27 1.40
N GLN A 212 -23.07 -5.28 2.25
CA GLN A 212 -23.83 -6.53 2.26
C GLN A 212 -25.19 -6.41 2.97
N LYS A 213 -25.52 -5.24 3.54
CA LYS A 213 -26.76 -4.97 4.31
C LYS A 213 -26.92 -5.85 5.57
N GLU A 214 -25.81 -6.32 6.14
CA GLU A 214 -25.76 -7.15 7.35
C GLU A 214 -25.73 -6.31 8.65
N THR A 215 -26.74 -5.48 8.85
CA THR A 215 -26.69 -4.39 9.85
C THR A 215 -26.71 -4.84 11.32
N LYS A 216 -27.18 -6.06 11.60
CA LYS A 216 -27.36 -6.57 12.99
C LYS A 216 -26.04 -6.67 13.76
N GLN A 217 -24.93 -6.91 13.07
CA GLN A 217 -23.63 -7.16 13.70
C GLN A 217 -22.82 -5.87 13.88
N ILE A 218 -23.18 -4.80 13.17
CA ILE A 218 -22.43 -3.54 13.14
C ILE A 218 -22.19 -2.93 14.54
N PRO A 219 -23.18 -2.83 15.45
CA PRO A 219 -22.93 -2.25 16.77
C PRO A 219 -21.83 -2.96 17.56
N LYS A 220 -21.74 -4.29 17.44
CA LYS A 220 -20.70 -5.11 18.08
C LYS A 220 -19.36 -4.97 17.36
N ALA A 221 -19.36 -4.78 16.05
CA ALA A 221 -18.14 -4.51 15.28
C ALA A 221 -17.56 -3.12 15.63
N ILE A 222 -18.42 -2.11 15.84
CA ILE A 222 -18.02 -0.79 16.35
C ILE A 222 -17.34 -0.91 17.72
N ASP A 223 -17.87 -1.72 18.63
CA ASP A 223 -17.21 -1.96 19.94
C ASP A 223 -15.80 -2.53 19.78
N LYS A 224 -15.60 -3.46 18.84
CA LYS A 224 -14.26 -4.01 18.55
C LYS A 224 -13.33 -2.95 17.96
N ALA A 225 -13.79 -2.16 17.00
CA ALA A 225 -13.01 -1.09 16.39
C ALA A 225 -12.57 -0.06 17.45
N LEU A 226 -13.51 0.44 18.25
CA LEU A 226 -13.21 1.40 19.31
C LEU A 226 -12.29 0.80 20.39
N LYS A 227 -12.42 -0.50 20.70
CA LYS A 227 -11.53 -1.15 21.65
C LYS A 227 -10.10 -1.25 21.11
N SER A 228 -9.92 -1.68 19.86
CA SER A 228 -8.60 -1.67 19.22
C SER A 228 -8.00 -0.27 19.18
N LEU A 229 -8.81 0.76 18.91
CA LEU A 229 -8.36 2.15 18.92
C LEU A 229 -7.89 2.60 20.32
N ASP A 230 -8.65 2.27 21.36
CA ASP A 230 -8.28 2.49 22.77
C ASP A 230 -6.96 1.79 23.12
N ASP A 231 -6.77 0.54 22.68
CA ASP A 231 -5.56 -0.24 22.92
C ASP A 231 -4.32 0.35 22.20
N VAL A 232 -4.49 0.94 21.01
CA VAL A 232 -3.43 1.69 20.33
C VAL A 232 -3.01 2.89 21.16
N PHE A 233 -3.97 3.74 21.54
CA PHE A 233 -3.65 4.99 22.24
C PHE A 233 -3.20 4.78 23.69
N ALA A 234 -3.56 3.66 24.31
CA ALA A 234 -2.98 3.24 25.58
C ALA A 234 -1.47 2.93 25.46
N GLN A 235 -1.03 2.38 24.32
CA GLN A 235 0.39 2.12 24.05
C GLN A 235 1.13 3.37 23.57
N ASN A 236 0.52 4.13 22.67
CA ASN A 236 1.09 5.35 22.10
C ASN A 236 -0.01 6.31 21.65
N THR A 237 -0.31 7.34 22.45
CA THR A 237 -1.32 8.36 22.12
C THR A 237 -0.99 9.18 20.87
N ARG A 238 0.27 9.18 20.41
CA ARG A 238 0.73 9.91 19.21
C ARG A 238 1.09 8.97 18.07
N GLU A 239 0.45 7.81 18.01
CA GLU A 239 0.68 6.84 16.95
C GLU A 239 0.27 7.43 15.59
N ARG A 240 1.26 7.61 14.71
CA ARG A 240 1.12 8.37 13.47
C ARG A 240 0.12 7.72 12.51
N HIS A 241 0.18 6.41 12.32
CA HIS A 241 -0.62 5.73 11.28
C HIS A 241 -2.12 5.75 11.61
N THR A 242 -2.45 5.63 12.90
CA THR A 242 -3.81 5.69 13.42
C THR A 242 -4.41 7.09 13.25
N HIS A 243 -3.66 8.14 13.61
CA HIS A 243 -4.10 9.52 13.39
C HIS A 243 -4.32 9.83 11.91
N ILE A 244 -3.40 9.41 11.04
CA ILE A 244 -3.56 9.54 9.59
C ILE A 244 -4.84 8.86 9.10
N PHE A 245 -5.08 7.62 9.55
CA PHE A 245 -6.26 6.85 9.16
C PHE A 245 -7.55 7.54 9.60
N LEU A 246 -7.60 7.99 10.85
CA LEU A 246 -8.75 8.69 11.39
C LEU A 246 -8.99 10.02 10.67
N ASP A 247 -7.98 10.82 10.37
CA ASP A 247 -8.15 12.07 9.62
C ASP A 247 -8.79 11.84 8.24
N VAL A 248 -8.38 10.77 7.55
CA VAL A 248 -8.91 10.41 6.23
C VAL A 248 -10.36 9.94 6.34
N HIS A 249 -10.67 9.11 7.35
CA HIS A 249 -11.93 8.39 7.48
C HIS A 249 -12.90 8.97 8.52
N ALA A 250 -12.57 10.10 9.16
CA ALA A 250 -13.29 10.66 10.30
C ALA A 250 -14.77 10.87 9.99
N ARG A 251 -15.04 11.47 8.82
CA ARG A 251 -16.42 11.75 8.41
C ARG A 251 -17.23 10.47 8.27
N GLU A 252 -16.71 9.50 7.52
CA GLU A 252 -17.38 8.24 7.26
C GLU A 252 -17.58 7.45 8.56
N PHE A 253 -16.56 7.39 9.42
CA PHE A 253 -16.65 6.67 10.69
C PHE A 253 -17.72 7.28 11.61
N ALA A 254 -17.83 8.60 11.64
CA ALA A 254 -18.90 9.27 12.37
C ALA A 254 -20.29 9.07 11.75
N GLU A 255 -20.41 9.00 10.42
CA GLU A 255 -21.67 8.66 9.76
C GLU A 255 -22.09 7.22 10.12
N ILE A 256 -21.15 6.26 10.14
CA ILE A 256 -21.37 4.89 10.62
C ILE A 256 -21.85 4.88 12.09
N LEU A 257 -21.16 5.58 12.99
CA LEU A 257 -21.55 5.64 14.41
C LEU A 257 -22.85 6.40 14.65
N ARG A 258 -23.23 7.34 13.77
CA ARG A 258 -24.52 8.01 13.83
C ARG A 258 -25.65 7.03 13.53
N ASP A 259 -25.48 6.23 12.48
CA ASP A 259 -26.54 5.37 11.92
C ASP A 259 -26.66 4.05 12.68
N PHE A 260 -25.55 3.47 13.14
CA PHE A 260 -25.51 2.16 13.78
C PHE A 260 -24.99 2.17 15.22
N GLY A 261 -24.33 3.25 15.64
CA GLY A 261 -23.71 3.36 16.97
C GLY A 261 -24.63 3.94 18.05
N ASN A 262 -24.35 3.59 19.30
CA ASN A 262 -25.04 4.12 20.48
C ASN A 262 -24.33 5.36 21.08
N LYS A 263 -24.98 6.04 22.03
CA LYS A 263 -24.46 7.26 22.67
C LYS A 263 -23.10 7.05 23.35
N LYS A 264 -22.85 5.88 23.94
CA LYS A 264 -21.58 5.55 24.60
C LYS A 264 -20.44 5.44 23.58
N GLN A 265 -20.68 4.75 22.47
CA GLN A 265 -19.71 4.59 21.38
C GLN A 265 -19.33 5.93 20.74
N ARG A 266 -20.32 6.79 20.46
CA ARG A 266 -20.09 8.15 19.93
C ARG A 266 -19.22 9.00 20.85
N LYS A 267 -19.49 8.93 22.16
CA LYS A 267 -18.69 9.62 23.18
C LYS A 267 -17.26 9.10 23.21
N MET A 268 -17.09 7.77 23.17
CA MET A 268 -15.78 7.13 23.15
C MET A 268 -14.95 7.54 21.92
N LEU A 269 -15.54 7.61 20.72
CA LEU A 269 -14.82 8.10 19.54
C LEU A 269 -14.30 9.53 19.72
N ILE A 270 -15.13 10.44 20.26
CA ILE A 270 -14.72 11.83 20.53
C ILE A 270 -13.58 11.91 21.57
N GLU A 271 -13.60 11.02 22.56
CA GLU A 271 -12.57 10.96 23.60
C GLU A 271 -11.25 10.40 23.08
N LEU A 272 -11.31 9.39 22.21
CA LEU A 272 -10.13 8.75 21.61
C LEU A 272 -9.47 9.60 20.52
N ASP A 273 -10.28 10.34 19.75
CA ASP A 273 -9.79 11.18 18.66
C ASP A 273 -10.28 12.64 18.82
N PRO A 274 -9.61 13.40 19.70
CA PRO A 274 -9.96 14.80 19.95
C PRO A 274 -9.66 15.72 18.77
N ASP A 275 -8.74 15.35 17.87
CA ASP A 275 -8.33 16.18 16.73
C ASP A 275 -9.47 16.31 15.71
N ASN A 276 -10.26 15.24 15.52
CA ASN A 276 -11.45 15.24 14.66
C ASN A 276 -12.77 15.52 15.39
N LYS A 277 -12.74 15.90 16.68
CA LYS A 277 -13.93 16.16 17.50
C LYS A 277 -14.99 17.03 16.81
N ASN A 278 -14.57 18.12 16.17
CA ASN A 278 -15.49 19.05 15.50
C ASN A 278 -16.25 18.40 14.35
N VAL A 279 -15.61 17.47 13.62
CA VAL A 279 -16.24 16.68 12.54
C VAL A 279 -17.31 15.76 13.15
N TYR A 280 -16.94 15.04 14.21
CA TYR A 280 -17.82 14.10 14.89
C TYR A 280 -19.06 14.76 15.48
N GLU A 281 -18.90 15.84 16.24
CA GLU A 281 -20.01 16.56 16.86
C GLU A 281 -20.97 17.14 15.82
N LYS A 282 -20.46 17.61 14.68
CA LYS A 282 -21.29 18.14 13.59
C LYS A 282 -22.15 17.06 12.95
N ILE A 283 -21.64 15.83 12.83
CA ILE A 283 -22.36 14.70 12.22
C ILE A 283 -23.37 14.11 13.20
N PHE A 284 -23.02 13.97 14.48
CA PHE A 284 -23.94 13.41 15.48
C PHE A 284 -25.12 14.32 15.85
N LYS A 285 -25.09 15.60 15.48
CA LYS A 285 -26.19 16.56 15.65
C LYS A 285 -27.22 16.52 14.50
N LYS A 286 -26.88 15.91 13.37
CA LYS A 286 -27.80 15.69 12.24
C LYS A 286 -28.64 14.46 12.49
#